data_AF-A0AA41T8T7-F1
#
_entry.id   AF-A0AA41T8T7-F1
#
_cell.length_a   1.000
_cell.length_b   1.000
_cell.length_c   1.000
_cell.angle_alpha   90.00
_cell.angle_beta   90.00
_cell.angle_gamma   90.00
#
_symmetry.space_group_name_H-M   'P 1'
#
loop_
_entity.id
_entity.type
_entity.pdbx_description
1 polymer ?
#
loop_
_entity_poly.entity_id
_entity_poly.type
_entity_poly.pdbx_seq_one_letter_code
_entity_poly.pdbx_strand_id
1 'polypeptide(L)'
;MEEMNGQCNSVIDDNFEEVCPEKHVYETVYKTSYPSLQQEKMLKFVLVGEVLILVERLRLRQQQVLREQKDSGTNPGSTDSLGAPQIVLGAVFTEAEEARIENSPKPFCEGDKFFVPLQRLLAYPKVHHLRVDEERMRSLIAGSVQLSIDCSAVVDDLYKSWDYWFEDY
;
A
#
# COMPACT_ATOMS: atom_id res chain seq x y z
N MET A 1 29.38 22.96 -17.34
CA MET A 1 28.87 21.58 -17.39
C MET A 1 29.73 20.90 -18.44
N GLU A 2 30.65 20.04 -18.01
CA GLU A 2 31.69 19.43 -18.83
C GLU A 2 31.09 18.45 -19.84
N GLU A 3 31.58 18.53 -21.08
CA GLU A 3 31.34 17.58 -22.16
C GLU A 3 32.13 16.30 -21.88
N MET A 4 31.48 15.14 -21.93
CA MET A 4 32.17 13.86 -22.07
C MET A 4 31.78 13.19 -23.37
N ASN A 5 32.76 13.20 -24.28
CA ASN A 5 32.87 12.45 -25.52
C ASN A 5 32.66 10.94 -25.28
N GLY A 6 31.63 10.39 -25.91
CA GLY A 6 31.54 8.96 -26.22
C GLY A 6 31.76 8.75 -27.71
N GLN A 7 33.03 8.58 -28.12
CA GLN A 7 33.37 8.18 -29.49
C GLN A 7 33.15 6.67 -29.62
N CYS A 8 32.09 6.27 -30.32
CA CYS A 8 31.93 4.90 -30.80
C CYS A 8 32.55 4.81 -32.20
N ASN A 9 33.73 4.19 -32.29
CA ASN A 9 34.29 3.80 -33.58
C ASN A 9 33.70 2.46 -34.01
N SER A 10 33.09 2.41 -35.18
CA SER A 10 32.99 1.19 -35.98
C SER A 10 33.11 1.54 -37.45
N VAL A 11 34.26 1.22 -38.03
CA VAL A 11 34.45 1.18 -39.49
C VAL A 11 33.93 -0.17 -39.97
N ILE A 12 32.89 -0.17 -40.80
CA ILE A 12 32.65 -1.21 -41.80
C ILE A 12 32.09 -0.49 -43.04
N ASP A 13 32.87 -0.51 -44.12
CA ASP A 13 32.42 -0.17 -45.47
C ASP A 13 31.41 -1.23 -45.94
N ASP A 14 30.21 -0.79 -46.34
CA ASP A 14 29.56 -1.18 -47.60
C ASP A 14 28.11 -0.68 -47.64
N ASN A 15 27.85 0.21 -48.61
CA ASN A 15 26.57 0.70 -49.10
C ASN A 15 25.29 0.26 -48.37
N PHE A 16 24.80 1.10 -47.47
CA PHE A 16 23.37 1.21 -47.19
C PHE A 16 22.93 2.62 -47.56
N GLU A 17 21.99 2.70 -48.49
CA GLU A 17 21.26 3.90 -48.84
C GLU A 17 20.72 4.52 -47.54
N GLU A 18 21.24 5.70 -47.18
CA GLU A 18 20.80 6.46 -46.01
C GLU A 18 19.38 6.96 -46.31
N VAL A 19 18.38 6.13 -45.99
CA VAL A 19 16.99 6.57 -45.91
C VAL A 19 16.94 7.57 -44.76
N CYS A 20 17.01 8.86 -45.08
CA CYS A 20 16.79 9.94 -44.13
C CYS A 20 15.49 9.64 -43.38
N PRO A 21 15.52 9.43 -42.04
CA PRO A 21 14.31 9.22 -41.29
C PRO A 21 13.47 10.49 -41.44
N GLU A 22 12.37 10.35 -42.16
CA GLU A 22 11.40 11.38 -42.44
C GLU A 22 11.09 12.13 -41.13
N LYS A 23 11.44 13.41 -41.08
CA LYS A 23 11.37 14.21 -39.85
C LYS A 23 9.90 14.47 -39.54
N HIS A 24 9.26 13.56 -38.81
CA HIS A 24 7.86 13.69 -38.44
C HIS A 24 7.69 14.93 -37.53
N VAL A 25 7.01 15.95 -38.05
CA VAL A 25 6.65 17.17 -37.30
C VAL A 25 5.33 16.90 -36.58
N TYR A 26 5.42 16.34 -35.37
CA TYR A 26 4.25 16.15 -34.53
C TYR A 26 3.90 17.45 -33.80
N GLU A 27 2.66 17.92 -33.94
CA GLU A 27 2.10 19.06 -33.20
C GLU A 27 1.37 18.58 -31.95
N THR A 28 1.64 19.21 -30.80
CA THR A 28 0.93 18.89 -29.54
C THR A 28 -0.48 19.46 -29.59
N VAL A 29 -1.48 18.63 -29.91
CA VAL A 29 -2.89 19.04 -30.00
C VAL A 29 -3.58 19.19 -28.64
N TYR A 30 -3.01 18.62 -27.58
CA TYR A 30 -3.59 18.66 -26.24
C TYR A 30 -2.51 18.55 -25.16
N LYS A 31 -2.61 19.39 -24.14
CA LYS A 31 -1.75 19.33 -22.94
C LYS A 31 -2.65 19.19 -21.72
N THR A 32 -2.50 18.09 -21.00
CA THR A 32 -3.09 17.92 -19.67
C THR A 32 -1.98 17.95 -18.62
N SER A 33 -2.27 18.57 -17.49
CA SER A 33 -1.40 18.54 -16.32
C SER A 33 -2.04 17.69 -15.23
N TYR A 34 -1.40 16.57 -14.89
CA TYR A 34 -1.83 15.76 -13.77
C TYR A 34 -1.31 16.38 -12.46
N PRO A 35 -2.14 16.40 -11.40
CA PRO A 35 -1.70 16.85 -10.08
C PRO A 35 -0.54 15.99 -9.57
N SER A 36 0.51 16.65 -9.10
CA SER A 36 1.68 15.98 -8.51
C SER A 36 1.37 15.47 -7.11
N LEU A 37 1.89 14.29 -6.75
CA LEU A 37 1.89 13.77 -5.38
C LEU A 37 2.68 14.65 -4.40
N GLN A 38 3.51 15.57 -4.89
CA GLN A 38 4.16 16.57 -4.04
C GLN A 38 3.16 17.58 -3.47
N GLN A 39 1.99 17.74 -4.09
CA GLN A 39 0.92 18.58 -3.55
C GLN A 39 0.29 17.89 -2.35
N GLU A 40 0.28 18.58 -1.21
CA GLU A 40 -0.20 18.03 0.06
C GLU A 40 -1.63 17.49 -0.03
N LYS A 41 -2.53 18.20 -0.71
CA LYS A 41 -3.92 17.75 -0.92
C LYS A 41 -4.00 16.42 -1.66
N MET A 42 -3.12 16.20 -2.64
CA MET A 42 -3.10 14.98 -3.44
C MET A 42 -2.46 13.84 -2.65
N LEU A 43 -1.36 14.12 -1.95
CA LEU A 43 -0.75 13.17 -1.01
C LEU A 43 -1.76 12.73 0.05
N LYS A 44 -2.47 13.67 0.69
CA LYS A 44 -3.52 13.38 1.68
C LYS A 44 -4.59 12.48 1.11
N PHE A 45 -5.12 12.81 -0.08
CA PHE A 45 -6.17 12.02 -0.73
C PHE A 45 -5.74 10.57 -0.95
N VAL A 46 -4.54 10.36 -1.53
CA VAL A 46 -4.01 9.02 -1.79
C VAL A 46 -3.72 8.27 -0.50
N LEU A 47 -3.09 8.92 0.49
CA LEU A 47 -2.76 8.32 1.77
C LEU A 47 -4.02 7.87 2.52
N VAL A 48 -5.03 8.74 2.64
CA VAL A 48 -6.29 8.40 3.32
C VAL A 48 -6.99 7.24 2.63
N GLY A 49 -7.06 7.25 1.30
CA GLY A 49 -7.66 6.15 0.53
C GLY A 49 -6.98 4.81 0.77
N GLU A 50 -5.64 4.78 0.73
CA GLU A 50 -4.87 3.56 0.97
C GLU A 50 -4.98 3.09 2.43
N VAL A 51 -4.99 4.00 3.40
CA VAL A 51 -5.20 3.67 4.82
C VAL A 51 -6.55 3.03 5.05
N LEU A 52 -7.63 3.61 4.52
CA LEU A 52 -8.99 3.06 4.67
C LEU A 52 -9.11 1.66 4.08
N ILE A 53 -8.60 1.47 2.85
CA ILE A 53 -8.62 0.16 2.20
C ILE A 53 -7.80 -0.86 3.00
N LEU A 54 -6.64 -0.46 3.52
CA LEU A 54 -5.76 -1.34 4.26
C LEU A 54 -6.36 -1.73 5.62
N VAL A 55 -6.91 -0.78 6.36
CA VAL A 55 -7.57 -1.02 7.66
C VAL A 55 -8.74 -1.97 7.49
N GLU A 56 -9.59 -1.73 6.49
CA GLU A 56 -10.74 -2.60 6.20
C GLU A 56 -10.30 -4.04 5.89
N ARG A 57 -9.22 -4.21 5.11
CA ARG A 57 -8.67 -5.55 4.82
C ARG A 57 -8.14 -6.24 6.05
N LEU A 58 -7.43 -5.52 6.91
CA LEU A 58 -6.90 -6.07 8.15
C LEU A 58 -8.02 -6.47 9.11
N ARG A 59 -9.08 -5.66 9.18
CA ARG A 59 -10.28 -5.94 9.96
C ARG A 59 -10.97 -7.23 9.49
N LEU A 60 -11.23 -7.36 8.19
CA LEU A 60 -11.88 -8.55 7.63
C LEU A 60 -11.09 -9.83 7.89
N ARG A 61 -9.75 -9.78 7.77
CA ARG A 61 -8.90 -10.92 8.13
C ARG A 61 -8.99 -11.26 9.61
N GLN A 62 -9.00 -10.24 10.48
CA GLN A 62 -9.11 -10.46 11.91
C GLN A 62 -10.44 -11.14 12.25
N GLN A 63 -11.54 -10.73 11.63
CA GLN A 63 -12.83 -11.39 11.77
C GLN A 63 -12.79 -12.85 11.31
N GLN A 64 -12.15 -13.14 10.16
CA GLN A 64 -12.00 -14.50 9.66
C GLN A 64 -11.25 -15.38 10.67
N VAL A 65 -10.10 -14.91 11.17
CA VAL A 65 -9.31 -15.64 12.17
C VAL A 65 -10.11 -15.90 13.45
N LEU A 66 -10.90 -14.91 13.90
CA LEU A 66 -11.77 -15.07 15.08
C LEU A 66 -12.89 -16.09 14.86
N ARG A 67 -13.46 -16.18 13.64
CA ARG A 67 -14.46 -17.21 13.28
C ARG A 67 -13.83 -18.60 13.27
N GLU A 68 -12.68 -18.76 12.61
CA GLU A 68 -11.94 -20.02 12.55
C GLU A 68 -11.53 -20.52 13.96
N GLN A 69 -11.17 -19.61 14.86
CA GLN A 69 -10.86 -19.94 16.25
C GLN A 69 -12.10 -20.40 17.03
N LYS A 70 -13.26 -19.80 16.76
CA LYS A 70 -14.53 -20.19 17.39
C LYS A 70 -15.00 -21.57 16.93
N ASP A 71 -14.80 -21.89 15.65
CA ASP A 71 -15.25 -23.13 15.03
C ASP A 71 -14.30 -24.32 15.29
N SER A 72 -13.03 -24.06 15.63
CA SER A 72 -11.98 -25.09 15.82
C SER A 72 -11.88 -25.70 17.22
N GLY A 73 -12.82 -25.42 18.13
CA GLY A 73 -13.06 -26.16 19.37
C GLY A 73 -11.84 -26.84 20.03
N THR A 74 -11.00 -26.07 20.74
CA THR A 74 -9.96 -26.57 21.66
C THR A 74 -9.02 -27.65 21.11
N ASN A 75 -7.89 -27.23 20.51
CA ASN A 75 -6.59 -27.89 20.69
C ASN A 75 -5.45 -26.88 20.41
N PRO A 76 -4.68 -26.44 21.44
CA PRO A 76 -3.51 -25.59 21.24
C PRO A 76 -2.33 -26.49 20.83
N GLY A 77 -2.31 -26.90 19.55
CA GLY A 77 -1.40 -27.95 19.11
C GLY A 77 -0.97 -27.88 17.64
N SER A 78 -0.87 -26.69 17.05
CA SER A 78 0.01 -26.45 15.89
C SER A 78 0.17 -24.95 15.66
N THR A 79 1.12 -24.34 16.38
CA THR A 79 1.48 -22.92 16.27
C THR A 79 2.34 -22.67 15.02
N ASP A 80 2.04 -23.24 13.86
CA ASP A 80 2.91 -23.11 12.68
C ASP A 80 2.19 -22.82 11.36
N SER A 81 0.90 -22.49 11.38
CA SER A 81 0.18 -22.09 10.15
C SER A 81 -0.70 -20.86 10.34
N LEU A 82 -0.18 -19.85 11.03
CA LEU A 82 -0.56 -18.47 10.70
C LEU A 82 0.35 -18.09 9.54
N GLY A 83 0.04 -18.63 8.36
CA GLY A 83 0.72 -18.27 7.12
C GLY A 83 0.84 -16.75 7.05
N ALA A 84 2.02 -16.29 6.63
CA ALA A 84 2.35 -14.91 6.38
C ALA A 84 1.16 -14.15 5.73
N PRO A 85 1.09 -12.81 5.81
CA PRO A 85 -0.03 -12.00 5.32
C PRO A 85 -0.15 -11.97 3.78
N GLN A 86 0.08 -13.09 3.12
CA GLN A 86 -0.19 -13.34 1.72
C GLN A 86 -1.69 -13.11 1.48
N ILE A 87 -2.01 -12.54 0.33
CA ILE A 87 -3.34 -12.09 -0.08
C ILE A 87 -3.78 -10.78 0.59
N VAL A 88 -2.91 -9.77 0.65
CA VAL A 88 -3.40 -8.38 0.50
C VAL A 88 -3.49 -8.18 -1.01
N LEU A 89 -4.58 -8.65 -1.61
CA LEU A 89 -4.92 -8.39 -3.02
C LEU A 89 -3.96 -9.01 -4.06
N GLY A 90 -3.97 -10.33 -4.23
CA GLY A 90 -3.43 -11.02 -5.42
C GLY A 90 -1.93 -10.88 -5.72
N ALA A 91 -1.20 -10.03 -5.02
CA ALA A 91 0.23 -9.81 -5.16
C ALA A 91 0.96 -10.41 -3.94
N VAL A 92 1.98 -11.22 -4.24
CA VAL A 92 2.92 -11.73 -3.24
C VAL A 92 3.88 -10.59 -2.90
N PHE A 93 4.07 -10.32 -1.62
CA PHE A 93 5.05 -9.33 -1.16
C PHE A 93 6.46 -9.85 -1.43
N THR A 94 7.41 -8.95 -1.67
CA THR A 94 8.82 -9.33 -1.66
C THR A 94 9.24 -9.72 -0.23
N GLU A 95 10.25 -10.57 -0.07
CA GLU A 95 10.76 -11.00 1.24
C GLU A 95 11.07 -9.80 2.17
N ALA A 96 11.64 -8.72 1.61
CA ALA A 96 11.91 -7.50 2.35
C ALA A 96 10.62 -6.78 2.82
N GLU A 97 9.58 -6.77 1.99
CA GLU A 97 8.28 -6.20 2.36
C GLU A 97 7.59 -7.06 3.41
N GLU A 98 7.62 -8.38 3.28
CA GLU A 98 7.10 -9.31 4.29
C GLU A 98 7.81 -9.12 5.62
N ALA A 99 9.14 -9.04 5.62
CA ALA A 99 9.93 -8.81 6.82
C ALA A 99 9.58 -7.46 7.48
N ARG A 100 9.41 -6.37 6.71
CA ARG A 100 8.97 -5.08 7.31
C ARG A 100 7.61 -5.21 7.96
N ILE A 101 6.68 -5.89 7.30
CA ILE A 101 5.34 -6.11 7.79
C ILE A 101 5.42 -6.95 9.06
N GLU A 102 6.07 -8.11 9.05
CA GLU A 102 6.19 -8.98 10.22
C GLU A 102 6.85 -8.31 11.44
N ASN A 103 7.89 -7.51 11.22
CA ASN A 103 8.59 -6.78 12.29
C ASN A 103 7.79 -5.58 12.82
N SER A 104 6.74 -5.14 12.15
CA SER A 104 5.89 -4.04 12.61
C SER A 104 4.84 -4.51 13.63
N PRO A 105 4.38 -3.61 14.53
CA PRO A 105 3.35 -3.95 15.52
C PRO A 105 2.09 -4.55 14.87
N LYS A 106 1.57 -5.64 15.42
CA LYS A 106 0.39 -6.33 14.88
C LYS A 106 -0.89 -5.54 15.22
N PRO A 107 -1.91 -5.54 14.34
CA PRO A 107 -3.24 -5.09 14.69
C PRO A 107 -3.80 -5.89 15.86
N PHE A 108 -4.63 -5.25 16.68
CA PHE A 108 -5.24 -5.88 17.85
C PHE A 108 -6.68 -5.40 18.06
N CYS A 109 -7.41 -6.14 18.88
CA CYS A 109 -8.77 -5.78 19.28
C CYS A 109 -8.78 -5.43 20.76
N GLU A 110 -9.54 -4.40 21.13
CA GLU A 110 -9.88 -4.08 22.51
C GLU A 110 -11.41 -3.91 22.59
N GLY A 111 -12.09 -4.92 23.15
CA GLY A 111 -13.55 -5.03 23.07
C GLY A 111 -14.02 -5.14 21.62
N ASP A 112 -15.00 -4.31 21.26
CA ASP A 112 -15.58 -4.26 19.90
C ASP A 112 -14.79 -3.35 18.94
N LYS A 113 -13.65 -2.79 19.39
CA LYS A 113 -12.83 -1.89 18.59
C LYS A 113 -11.61 -2.60 18.04
N PHE A 114 -11.30 -2.29 16.79
CA PHE A 114 -10.14 -2.77 16.06
C PHE A 114 -9.11 -1.65 15.92
N PHE A 115 -7.86 -1.95 16.28
CA PHE A 115 -6.76 -1.00 16.30
C PHE A 115 -5.67 -1.42 15.32
N VAL A 116 -5.27 -0.48 14.45
CA VAL A 116 -4.18 -0.67 13.50
C VAL A 116 -3.09 0.36 13.78
N PRO A 117 -1.93 -0.05 14.33
CA PRO A 117 -0.80 0.85 14.57
C PRO A 117 -0.35 1.59 13.30
N LEU A 118 0.00 2.88 13.41
CA LEU A 118 0.47 3.65 12.24
C LEU A 118 1.74 3.05 11.62
N GLN A 119 2.65 2.55 12.47
CA GLN A 119 3.85 1.83 12.03
C GLN A 119 3.51 0.59 11.20
N ARG A 120 2.42 -0.10 11.53
CA ARG A 120 1.92 -1.23 10.74
C ARG A 120 1.50 -0.79 9.35
N LEU A 121 0.78 0.33 9.25
CA LEU A 121 0.32 0.88 7.98
C LEU A 121 1.50 1.32 7.10
N LEU A 122 2.49 2.00 7.68
CA LEU A 122 3.72 2.41 7.00
C LEU A 122 4.56 1.22 6.51
N ALA A 123 4.43 0.05 7.13
CA ALA A 123 5.13 -1.15 6.68
C ALA A 123 4.59 -1.69 5.35
N TYR A 124 3.34 -1.39 4.96
CA TYR A 124 2.77 -1.90 3.71
C TYR A 124 3.32 -1.18 2.48
N PRO A 125 3.62 -1.90 1.38
CA PRO A 125 4.33 -1.35 0.22
C PRO A 125 3.72 -0.06 -0.33
N LYS A 126 2.40 -0.04 -0.49
CA LYS A 126 1.70 1.12 -1.06
C LYS A 126 1.86 2.39 -0.24
N VAL A 127 1.79 2.27 1.09
CA VAL A 127 1.95 3.41 2.00
C VAL A 127 3.44 3.74 2.14
N HIS A 128 4.29 2.73 2.23
CA HIS A 128 5.75 2.87 2.30
C HIS A 128 6.32 3.66 1.10
N HIS A 129 5.78 3.44 -0.10
CA HIS A 129 6.19 4.16 -1.31
C HIS A 129 5.87 5.65 -1.30
N LEU A 130 4.93 6.09 -0.46
CA LEU A 130 4.62 7.52 -0.30
C LEU A 130 5.71 8.26 0.51
N ARG A 131 6.64 7.53 1.13
CA ARG A 131 7.78 8.07 1.91
C ARG A 131 7.33 9.10 2.95
N VAL A 132 6.24 8.78 3.65
CA VAL A 132 5.66 9.59 4.73
C VAL A 132 6.15 9.01 6.06
N ASP A 133 6.67 9.85 6.95
CA ASP A 133 6.98 9.44 8.32
C ASP A 133 5.70 9.36 9.19
N GLU A 134 5.82 8.83 10.41
CA GLU A 134 4.66 8.61 11.29
C GLU A 134 3.96 9.92 11.71
N GLU A 135 4.73 10.98 12.00
CA GLU A 135 4.19 12.27 12.43
C GLU A 135 3.42 12.98 11.32
N ARG A 136 3.97 12.93 10.11
CA ARG A 136 3.37 13.46 8.90
C ARG A 136 2.15 12.65 8.51
N MET A 137 2.20 11.32 8.62
CA MET A 137 1.04 10.46 8.38
C MET A 137 -0.10 10.82 9.33
N ARG A 138 0.18 10.90 10.63
CA ARG A 138 -0.78 11.30 11.67
C ARG A 138 -1.43 12.64 11.33
N SER A 139 -0.63 13.64 10.95
CA SER A 139 -1.12 14.98 10.61
C SER A 139 -2.01 14.98 9.37
N LEU A 140 -1.65 14.22 8.33
CA LEU A 140 -2.39 14.17 7.07
C LEU A 140 -3.76 13.47 7.23
N ILE A 141 -3.80 12.38 7.99
CA ILE A 141 -5.02 11.59 8.19
C ILE A 141 -5.90 12.12 9.32
N ALA A 142 -5.38 13.02 10.15
CA ALA A 142 -6.16 13.70 11.19
C ALA A 142 -7.40 14.37 10.57
N GLY A 143 -8.55 14.09 11.17
CA GLY A 143 -9.86 14.58 10.72
C GLY A 143 -10.47 13.81 9.54
N SER A 144 -9.77 12.83 8.95
CA SER A 144 -10.33 11.95 7.91
C SER A 144 -10.55 10.52 8.40
N VAL A 145 -9.78 10.08 9.40
CA VAL A 145 -9.87 8.75 10.00
C VAL A 145 -9.91 8.91 11.52
N GLN A 146 -10.59 8.00 12.22
CA GLN A 146 -10.53 7.95 13.68
C GLN A 146 -9.18 7.42 14.14
N LEU A 147 -8.56 8.15 15.06
CA LEU A 147 -7.30 7.78 15.69
C LEU A 147 -7.53 7.44 17.17
N SER A 148 -6.62 6.65 17.71
CA SER A 148 -6.53 6.40 19.15
C SER A 148 -6.22 7.70 19.91
N ILE A 149 -6.42 7.68 21.24
CA ILE A 149 -6.23 8.86 22.10
C ILE A 149 -4.78 9.37 22.01
N ASP A 150 -3.81 8.46 21.96
CA ASP A 150 -2.39 8.74 21.78
C ASP A 150 -1.98 9.00 20.32
N CYS A 151 -2.94 8.91 19.39
CA CYS A 151 -2.72 9.05 17.94
C CYS A 151 -1.66 8.10 17.37
N SER A 152 -1.44 6.94 18.00
CA SER A 152 -0.48 5.92 17.54
C SER A 152 -1.12 4.86 16.64
N ALA A 153 -2.45 4.77 16.64
CA ALA A 153 -3.20 3.78 15.86
C ALA A 153 -4.44 4.39 15.21
N VAL A 154 -4.85 3.80 14.08
CA VAL A 154 -6.18 3.98 13.50
C VAL A 154 -7.15 3.07 14.23
N VAL A 155 -8.34 3.60 14.51
CA VAL A 155 -9.43 2.89 15.19
C VAL A 155 -10.58 2.69 14.22
N ASP A 156 -11.12 1.48 14.18
CA ASP A 156 -12.35 1.14 13.46
C ASP A 156 -13.19 0.19 14.31
N ASP A 157 -14.48 0.07 14.01
CA ASP A 157 -15.34 -0.91 14.68
C ASP A 157 -15.04 -2.29 14.12
N LEU A 158 -14.84 -3.29 14.99
CA LEU A 158 -14.55 -4.65 14.56
C LEU A 158 -15.73 -5.24 13.79
N TYR A 159 -16.96 -4.95 14.22
CA TYR A 159 -18.21 -5.41 13.60
C TYR A 159 -19.00 -4.22 13.08
N LYS A 160 -19.22 -4.18 11.76
CA LYS A 160 -20.03 -3.16 11.11
C LYS A 160 -21.45 -3.71 10.91
N SER A 161 -22.45 -2.83 10.96
CA SER A 161 -23.86 -3.21 10.71
C SER A 161 -24.07 -3.90 9.36
N TRP A 162 -23.18 -3.65 8.40
CA TRP A 162 -23.20 -4.22 7.06
C TRP A 162 -22.57 -5.62 6.97
N ASP A 163 -21.84 -6.06 8.00
CA ASP A 163 -21.20 -7.40 8.01
C ASP A 163 -22.25 -8.53 8.11
N TYR A 164 -23.40 -8.24 8.73
CA TYR A 164 -24.50 -9.21 8.90
C TYR A 164 -25.28 -9.49 7.61
N TRP A 165 -25.23 -8.59 6.63
CA TRP A 165 -26.01 -8.73 5.39
C TRP A 165 -25.45 -9.79 4.43
N PHE A 166 -24.23 -10.28 4.66
CA PHE A 166 -23.56 -11.26 3.81
C PHE A 166 -23.61 -12.70 4.34
N GLU A 167 -24.15 -12.93 5.54
CA GLU A 167 -24.21 -14.28 6.12
C GLU A 167 -25.52 -15.04 5.81
N ASP A 168 -26.53 -14.36 5.28
CA ASP A 168 -27.90 -14.89 5.09
C ASP A 168 -28.22 -15.32 3.63
N TYR A 169 -27.21 -15.53 2.76
CA TYR A 169 -27.40 -15.95 1.36
C TYR A 169 -26.61 -17.21 0.96
#